data_AF-A0A8S2TU45-F1
#
_entry.id   AF-A0A8S2TU45-F1
#
_cell.length_a   1.000
_cell.length_b   1.000
_cell.length_c   1.000
_cell.angle_alpha   90.00
_cell.angle_beta   90.00
_cell.angle_gamma   90.00
#
_symmetry.space_group_name_H-M   'P 1'
#
loop_
_entity.id
_entity.type
_entity.pdbx_description
1 polymer ?
#
loop_
_entity_poly.entity_id
_entity_poly.type
_entity_poly.pdbx_seq_one_letter_code
_entity_poly.pdbx_strand_id
1 'polypeptide(L)' 'MFSLLVNTPTNATWAQNGVTVAGGHGYGDATNKLSYPDGLFVDDDQTVVIADFGNHRIMQWKNGDTTNGQVVA' A
#
# COMPACT_ATOMS: atom_id res chain seq x y z
N MET A 1 -24.98 18.68 8.53
CA MET A 1 -23.53 18.95 8.55
C MET A 1 -22.86 17.68 9.06
N PHE A 2 -22.30 16.85 8.17
CA PHE A 2 -21.61 15.61 8.57
C PHE A 2 -20.13 15.94 8.79
N SER A 3 -19.68 15.87 10.05
CA SER A 3 -18.27 15.89 10.39
C SER A 3 -17.84 14.44 10.56
N LEU A 4 -17.06 13.91 9.62
CA LEU A 4 -16.42 12.62 9.78
C LEU A 4 -15.23 12.83 10.74
N LEU A 5 -15.48 12.76 12.05
CA LEU A 5 -14.40 12.57 13.00
C LEU A 5 -13.95 11.12 12.86
N VAL A 6 -12.84 10.91 12.16
CA VAL A 6 -12.11 9.64 12.26
C VAL A 6 -11.68 9.50 13.73
N ASN A 7 -12.41 8.69 14.47
CA ASN A 7 -12.12 8.40 15.87
C ASN A 7 -10.98 7.38 15.95
N THR A 8 -9.78 7.76 15.49
CA THR A 8 -8.58 6.95 15.73
C THR A 8 -8.24 7.05 17.21
N PRO A 9 -8.31 5.94 17.98
CA PRO A 9 -7.94 5.95 19.39
C PRO A 9 -6.50 6.45 19.53
N THR A 10 -6.20 7.23 20.58
CA THR A 10 -4.83 7.69 20.87
C THR A 10 -3.89 6.53 21.21
N ASN A 11 -4.44 5.34 21.47
CA ASN A 11 -3.74 4.08 21.68
C ASN A 11 -3.93 3.10 20.51
N ALA A 12 -4.27 3.57 19.30
CA ALA A 12 -4.36 2.71 18.13
C ALA A 12 -3.01 2.03 17.89
N THR A 13 -2.96 0.72 18.09
CA THR A 13 -1.83 -0.11 17.68
C THR A 13 -2.15 -0.70 16.31
N TRP A 14 -1.12 -0.96 15.51
CA TRP A 14 -1.29 -1.77 14.30
C TRP A 14 -2.01 -3.07 14.67
N ALA A 15 -2.95 -3.49 13.82
CA ALA A 15 -3.59 -4.78 13.99
C ALA A 15 -2.49 -5.85 14.07
N GLN A 16 -2.49 -6.66 15.13
CA GLN A 16 -1.44 -7.66 15.35
C GLN A 16 -1.34 -8.67 14.20
N ASN A 17 -2.39 -8.76 13.37
CA ASN A 17 -2.50 -9.61 12.19
C ASN A 17 -2.44 -8.82 10.86
N GLY A 18 -1.83 -7.62 10.86
CA GLY A 18 -1.60 -6.87 9.63
C GLY A 18 -0.72 -7.67 8.64
N VAL A 19 -1.00 -7.54 7.35
CA VAL A 19 -0.25 -8.20 6.27
C VAL A 19 0.52 -7.16 5.47
N THR A 20 1.81 -7.40 5.26
CA THR A 20 2.62 -6.58 4.34
C THR A 20 2.33 -7.00 2.91
N VAL A 21 1.69 -6.12 2.15
CA VAL A 21 1.35 -6.37 0.73
C VAL A 21 2.38 -5.80 -0.24
N ALA A 22 3.10 -4.75 0.18
CA ALA A 22 4.11 -4.08 -0.62
C ALA A 22 5.39 -3.86 0.20
N GLY A 23 6.54 -4.24 -0.36
CA GLY A 23 7.84 -4.06 0.28
C GLY A 23 8.17 -5.11 1.35
N GLY A 24 9.04 -4.75 2.30
CA GLY A 24 9.44 -5.60 3.43
C GLY A 24 10.43 -6.74 3.12
N HIS A 25 10.74 -7.00 1.85
CA HIS A 25 11.58 -8.13 1.40
C HIS A 25 12.85 -7.67 0.66
N GLY A 26 13.33 -6.47 0.99
CA GLY A 26 14.45 -5.81 0.32
C GLY A 26 14.10 -5.23 -1.05
N TYR A 27 15.08 -4.56 -1.66
CA TYR A 27 14.98 -4.00 -3.00
C TYR A 27 14.73 -5.10 -4.05
N GLY A 28 13.89 -4.81 -5.04
CA GLY A 28 13.66 -5.70 -6.19
C GLY A 28 12.43 -5.33 -6.99
N ASP A 29 12.18 -6.09 -8.04
CA ASP A 29 11.16 -5.85 -9.08
C ASP A 29 10.01 -6.88 -9.06
N ALA A 30 10.03 -7.83 -8.13
CA ALA A 30 8.89 -8.72 -7.90
C ALA A 30 7.63 -7.92 -7.51
N THR A 31 6.45 -8.49 -7.69
CA THR A 31 5.15 -7.82 -7.46
C THR A 31 4.87 -7.48 -6.00
N ASN A 32 5.66 -7.99 -5.06
CA ASN A 32 5.62 -7.65 -3.64
C ASN A 32 6.88 -6.88 -3.17
N LYS A 33 7.77 -6.50 -4.10
CA LYS A 33 8.99 -5.73 -3.82
C LYS A 33 8.90 -4.35 -4.47
N LEU A 34 9.68 -3.43 -3.92
CA LEU A 34 9.78 -2.05 -4.38
C LEU A 34 11.26 -1.68 -4.51
N SER A 35 11.54 -0.70 -5.36
CA SER A 35 12.84 -0.08 -5.58
C SER A 35 12.68 1.44 -5.55
N TYR A 36 13.19 2.08 -4.49
CA TYR A 36 13.10 3.53 -4.29
C TYR A 36 11.70 4.12 -4.54
N PRO A 37 10.64 3.70 -3.82
CA PRO A 37 9.31 4.23 -4.03
C PRO A 37 9.21 5.70 -3.57
N ASP A 38 8.58 6.55 -4.40
CA ASP A 38 8.50 8.00 -4.18
C ASP A 38 7.13 8.49 -3.69
N GLY A 39 6.09 7.68 -3.84
CA GLY A 39 4.73 8.08 -3.49
C GLY A 39 3.78 6.90 -3.21
N LEU A 40 2.80 7.15 -2.35
CA LEU A 40 1.75 6.22 -1.94
C LEU A 40 0.40 6.95 -1.97
N PHE A 41 -0.61 6.30 -2.55
CA PHE A 41 -2.00 6.73 -2.52
C PHE A 41 -2.89 5.56 -2.14
N VAL A 42 -3.99 5.83 -1.43
CA VAL A 42 -5.03 4.85 -1.12
C VAL A 42 -6.37 5.47 -1.52
N ASP A 43 -7.13 4.78 -2.36
CA ASP A 43 -8.44 5.24 -2.80
C ASP A 43 -9.58 4.84 -1.84
N ASP A 44 -10.81 5.28 -2.15
CA ASP A 44 -12.00 5.01 -1.34
C ASP A 44 -12.35 3.50 -1.29
N ASP A 45 -11.92 2.72 -2.29
CA ASP A 45 -12.06 1.26 -2.34
C ASP A 45 -10.95 0.53 -1.55
N GLN A 46 -10.07 1.29 -0.86
CA GLN A 46 -8.88 0.80 -0.15
C GLN A 46 -7.85 0.12 -1.06
N THR A 47 -7.82 0.49 -2.34
CA THR A 47 -6.74 0.11 -3.26
C THR A 47 -5.50 0.92 -2.92
N VAL A 48 -4.40 0.22 -2.70
CA VAL A 48 -3.08 0.81 -2.49
C VAL A 48 -2.39 0.99 -3.84
N VAL A 49 -1.92 2.19 -4.13
CA VAL A 49 -1.15 2.51 -5.34
C VAL A 49 0.19 3.13 -4.94
N ILE A 50 1.28 2.62 -5.51
CA ILE A 50 2.65 3.06 -5.20
C ILE A 50 3.38 3.43 -6.49
N ALA A 51 4.02 4.59 -6.48
CA ALA A 51 4.98 4.99 -7.49
C ALA A 51 6.34 4.36 -7.18
N ASP A 52 6.64 3.24 -7.83
CA ASP A 52 7.84 2.43 -7.62
C ASP A 52 8.98 2.94 -8.52
N PHE A 53 9.49 4.14 -8.21
CA PHE A 53 10.30 4.97 -9.09
C PHE A 53 11.57 4.26 -9.61
N GLY A 54 12.28 3.55 -8.75
CA GLY A 54 13.50 2.82 -9.12
C GLY A 54 13.26 1.62 -10.03
N ASN A 55 12.02 1.14 -10.13
CA ASN A 55 11.60 0.11 -11.09
C ASN A 55 10.85 0.70 -12.30
N HIS A 56 10.72 2.04 -12.38
CA HIS A 56 10.03 2.74 -13.46
C HIS A 56 8.59 2.26 -13.71
N ARG A 57 7.83 2.03 -12.64
CA ARG A 57 6.46 1.49 -12.72
C ARG A 57 5.54 2.07 -11.66
N ILE A 58 4.24 1.96 -11.89
CA ILE A 58 3.18 2.16 -10.90
C ILE A 58 2.59 0.79 -10.54
N MET A 59 2.61 0.47 -9.25
CA MET A 59 2.06 -0.77 -8.71
C MET A 59 0.72 -0.50 -8.01
N GLN A 60 -0.21 -1.45 -8.11
CA GLN A 60 -1.46 -1.43 -7.33
C GLN A 60 -1.71 -2.75 -6.58
N TRP A 61 -2.36 -2.67 -5.43
CA TRP A 61 -2.94 -3.79 -4.69
C TRP A 61 -4.36 -3.43 -4.29
N LYS A 62 -5.34 -4.20 -4.75
CA LYS A 62 -6.74 -3.99 -4.37
C LYS A 62 -6.96 -4.45 -2.93
N ASN A 63 -8.00 -3.92 -2.29
CA ASN A 63 -8.37 -4.36 -0.95
C ASN A 63 -8.57 -5.88 -0.89
N GLY A 64 -7.96 -6.50 0.11
CA GLY A 64 -7.95 -7.96 0.31
C GLY A 64 -6.91 -8.71 -0.53
N ASP A 65 -6.25 -8.09 -1.51
CA ASP A 65 -5.16 -8.72 -2.26
C ASP A 65 -3.84 -8.60 -1.48
N THR A 66 -3.43 -9.71 -0.88
CA THR A 66 -2.25 -9.76 -0.03
C THR A 66 -0.99 -10.24 -0.75
N THR A 67 -1.10 -10.71 -2.00
CA THR A 67 0.02 -11.35 -2.70
C THR A 67 0.21 -10.89 -4.15
N ASN A 68 -0.81 -10.37 -4.83
CA ASN A 68 -0.79 -10.17 -6.28
C ASN A 68 -0.82 -8.69 -6.67
N GLY A 69 0.21 -7.95 -6.28
CA GLY A 69 0.43 -6.60 -6.82
C GLY A 69 0.48 -6.61 -8.35
N GLN A 70 -0.15 -5.63 -8.98
CA GLN A 70 -0.22 -5.50 -10.44
C GLN A 70 0.49 -4.23 -10.90
N VAL A 71 1.25 -4.32 -11.98
CA VAL A 71 1.77 -3.16 -12.70
C VAL A 71 0.62 -2.52 -13.47
N VAL A 72 0.39 -1.22 -13.29
CA VAL A 72 -0.70 -0.49 -13.96
C VAL A 72 -0.23 0.67 -14.83
N ALA A 73 1.02 1.09 -14.69
CA ALA A 73 1.68 2.03 -15.59
C ALA A 73 3.20 1.86 -15.53
#